data_AF-A0A7R8WXC0-F1
#
_entry.id   AF-A0A7R8WXC0-F1
#
_cell.length_a   1.000
_cell.length_b   1.000
_cell.length_c   1.000
_cell.angle_alpha   90.00
_cell.angle_beta   90.00
_cell.angle_gamma   90.00
#
_symmetry.space_group_name_H-M   'P 1'
#
loop_
_entity.id
_entity.type
_entity.pdbx_description
1 polymer ?
#
loop_
_entity_poly.entity_id
_entity_poly.type
_entity_poly.pdbx_seq_one_letter_code
_entity_poly.pdbx_strand_id
1 'polypeptide(L)'
;MNKEKTLGESLMQRGISRRGFLKFGAYLASLMALPPSASIAIAEALIQARRQSVIWLSFQECTGCTESLTRSHSPTIESLIFDFISLDYHHTLQAASGHAAEEAREQAMELNKGKYLLVVDGSIPLDNAGYSTIAGISNLDMLIETAKDAAAIVAVGTCATYGGLPHAHPNPTGAVS
;
A
#
# COMPACT_ATOMS: atom_id res chain seq x y z
N MET A 1 10.20 -12.32 -14.62
CA MET A 1 10.50 -11.47 -13.46
C MET A 1 11.21 -10.21 -13.93
N ASN A 2 10.48 -9.11 -14.12
CA ASN A 2 11.12 -7.81 -14.26
C ASN A 2 11.66 -7.41 -12.89
N LYS A 3 12.96 -7.13 -12.79
CA LYS A 3 13.53 -6.54 -11.58
C LYS A 3 12.87 -5.17 -11.38
N GLU A 4 12.22 -4.96 -10.23
CA GLU A 4 11.72 -3.65 -9.88
C GLU A 4 12.86 -2.62 -9.94
N LYS A 5 12.60 -1.53 -10.66
CA LYS A 5 13.57 -0.43 -10.80
C LYS A 5 13.77 0.23 -9.45
N THR A 6 15.02 0.54 -9.15
CA THR A 6 15.36 1.34 -7.98
C THR A 6 15.03 2.81 -8.22
N LEU A 7 14.89 3.60 -7.14
CA LEU A 7 14.67 5.03 -7.22
C LEU A 7 15.81 5.73 -7.99
N GLY A 8 17.06 5.29 -7.81
CA GLY A 8 18.19 5.81 -8.58
C GLY A 8 18.03 5.64 -10.09
N GLU A 9 17.63 4.46 -10.54
CA GLU A 9 17.38 4.17 -11.96
C GLU A 9 16.22 5.01 -12.52
N SER A 10 15.15 5.19 -11.74
CA SER A 10 13.99 6.02 -12.12
C SER A 10 14.38 7.49 -12.28
N LEU A 11 15.15 8.04 -11.34
CA LEU A 11 15.60 9.45 -11.38
C LEU A 11 16.59 9.71 -12.54
N MET A 12 17.46 8.75 -12.84
CA MET A 12 18.37 8.85 -14.00
C MET A 12 17.60 8.84 -15.33
N GLN A 13 16.55 8.03 -15.47
CA GLN A 13 15.69 8.05 -16.66
C GLN A 13 14.97 9.39 -16.84
N ARG A 14 14.70 10.11 -15.75
CA ARG A 14 14.10 11.46 -15.75
C ARG A 14 15.13 12.58 -15.94
N GLY A 15 16.39 12.26 -16.27
CA GLY A 15 17.43 13.24 -16.59
C GLY A 15 18.18 13.82 -15.38
N ILE A 16 17.98 13.29 -14.17
CA ILE A 16 18.77 13.72 -13.01
C ILE A 16 20.18 13.16 -13.10
N SER A 17 21.16 14.06 -13.26
CA SER A 17 22.57 13.67 -13.27
C SER A 17 23.03 13.16 -11.90
N ARG A 18 24.00 12.24 -11.88
CA ARG A 18 24.67 11.76 -10.66
C ARG A 18 25.15 12.92 -9.76
N ARG A 19 25.68 13.99 -10.38
CA ARG A 19 26.11 15.20 -9.66
C ARG A 19 24.94 15.93 -9.01
N GLY A 20 23.82 16.07 -9.73
CA GLY A 20 22.61 16.69 -9.18
C GLY A 20 22.07 15.91 -7.99
N PHE A 21 22.06 14.58 -8.08
CA PHE A 21 21.63 13.70 -7.01
C PHE A 21 22.52 13.80 -5.75
N LEU A 22 23.85 13.81 -5.91
CA LEU A 22 24.77 13.99 -4.78
C LEU A 22 24.61 15.36 -4.10
N LYS A 23 24.35 16.42 -4.89
CA LYS A 23 24.03 17.74 -4.34
C LYS A 23 22.75 17.72 -3.50
N PHE A 24 21.73 16.99 -3.95
CA PHE A 24 20.49 16.81 -3.18
C PHE A 24 20.73 16.07 -1.87
N GLY A 25 21.50 14.98 -1.88
CA GLY A 25 21.90 14.27 -0.66
C GLY A 25 22.67 15.14 0.34
N ALA A 26 23.59 15.98 -0.15
CA ALA A 26 24.31 16.95 0.67
C ALA A 26 23.38 18.03 1.27
N TYR A 27 22.40 18.49 0.49
CA TYR A 27 21.40 19.45 0.93
C TYR A 27 20.50 18.85 2.04
N LEU A 28 20.00 17.62 1.86
CA LEU A 28 19.24 16.91 2.89
C LEU A 28 20.05 16.68 4.17
N ALA A 29 21.30 16.22 4.05
CA ALA A 29 22.18 16.04 5.20
C ALA A 29 22.37 17.35 5.96
N SER A 30 22.53 18.47 5.24
CA SER A 30 22.67 19.80 5.85
C SER A 30 21.39 20.25 6.55
N LEU A 31 20.21 20.05 5.93
CA LEU A 31 18.91 20.37 6.55
C LEU A 31 18.67 19.58 7.85
N MET A 32 19.16 18.34 7.91
CA MET A 32 19.07 17.48 9.09
C MET A 32 20.23 17.71 10.09
N ALA A 33 21.11 18.69 9.85
CA ALA A 33 22.32 18.94 10.63
C ALA A 33 23.24 17.71 10.80
N LEU A 34 23.30 16.85 9.78
CA LEU A 34 24.11 15.63 9.78
C LEU A 34 25.54 15.89 9.27
N PRO A 35 26.52 15.05 9.65
CA PRO A 35 27.90 15.16 9.17
C PRO A 35 27.99 15.04 7.64
N PRO A 36 29.02 15.59 6.99
CA PRO A 36 29.22 15.45 5.54
C PRO A 36 29.29 14.01 5.04
N SER A 37 29.73 13.07 5.88
CA SER A 37 29.70 11.63 5.53
C SER A 37 28.28 11.08 5.35
N ALA A 38 27.28 11.68 6.00
CA ALA A 38 25.88 11.27 5.88
C ALA A 38 25.31 11.54 4.49
N SER A 39 25.84 12.51 3.72
CA SER A 39 25.35 12.75 2.36
C SER A 39 25.62 11.57 1.43
N ILE A 40 26.70 10.82 1.68
CA ILE A 40 27.04 9.60 0.92
C ILE A 40 26.08 8.49 1.31
N ALA A 41 25.87 8.26 2.61
CA ALA A 41 24.93 7.25 3.10
C ALA A 41 23.50 7.50 2.62
N ILE A 42 23.03 8.76 2.64
CA ILE A 42 21.73 9.16 2.09
C ILE A 42 21.65 8.88 0.59
N ALA A 43 22.68 9.25 -0.18
CA ALA A 43 22.70 9.01 -1.61
C ALA A 43 22.68 7.51 -1.94
N GLU A 44 23.47 6.69 -1.24
CA GLU A 44 23.50 5.25 -1.42
C GLU A 44 22.16 4.59 -1.08
N ALA A 45 21.57 4.99 0.06
CA ALA A 45 20.26 4.49 0.48
C ALA A 45 19.16 4.87 -0.53
N LEU A 46 19.13 6.12 -0.98
CA LEU A 46 18.16 6.59 -1.97
C LEU A 46 18.35 5.94 -3.34
N ILE A 47 19.56 5.58 -3.74
CA ILE A 47 19.78 4.86 -5.00
C ILE A 47 19.18 3.46 -4.94
N GLN A 48 19.27 2.77 -3.80
CA GLN A 48 18.75 1.41 -3.66
C GLN A 48 17.29 1.33 -3.22
N ALA A 49 16.71 2.45 -2.80
CA ALA A 49 15.33 2.51 -2.35
C ALA A 49 14.38 1.99 -3.44
N ARG A 50 13.45 1.13 -3.02
CA ARG A 50 12.33 0.67 -3.83
C ARG A 50 11.09 1.46 -3.46
N ARG A 51 10.08 1.41 -4.33
CA ARG A 51 8.77 1.99 -4.03
C ARG A 51 8.17 1.25 -2.84
N GLN A 52 7.41 1.98 -2.05
CA GLN A 52 6.76 1.43 -0.86
C GLN A 52 5.71 0.41 -1.28
N SER A 53 5.82 -0.83 -0.80
CA SER A 53 4.82 -1.87 -1.00
C SER A 53 3.53 -1.52 -0.26
N VAL A 54 2.39 -1.65 -0.95
CA VAL A 54 1.04 -1.39 -0.45
C VAL A 54 0.14 -2.57 -0.81
N ILE A 55 -0.53 -3.10 0.20
CA ILE A 55 -1.58 -4.13 0.08
C ILE A 55 -2.91 -3.46 0.42
N TRP A 56 -3.87 -3.52 -0.49
CA TRP A 56 -5.22 -2.95 -0.31
C TRP A 56 -6.26 -4.06 -0.20
N LEU A 57 -6.87 -4.22 0.98
CA LEU A 57 -7.92 -5.19 1.23
C LEU A 57 -9.30 -4.52 1.15
N SER A 58 -10.17 -5.11 0.33
CA SER A 58 -11.55 -4.65 0.11
C SER A 58 -12.54 -5.61 0.76
N PHE A 59 -13.21 -5.18 1.84
CA PHE A 59 -14.12 -6.00 2.63
C PHE A 59 -15.60 -5.64 2.36
N GLN A 60 -16.40 -5.32 3.38
CA GLN A 60 -17.78 -4.86 3.17
C GLN A 60 -17.79 -3.40 2.69
N GLU A 61 -17.48 -3.24 1.41
CA GLU A 61 -17.18 -1.97 0.77
C GLU A 61 -18.07 -1.78 -0.48
N CYS A 62 -18.10 -0.57 -1.05
CA CYS A 62 -18.99 -0.20 -2.17
C CYS A 62 -18.25 0.29 -3.44
N THR A 63 -16.96 0.08 -3.44
CA THR A 63 -15.88 0.52 -4.34
C THR A 63 -15.70 2.04 -4.41
N GLY A 64 -16.48 2.80 -3.64
CA GLY A 64 -16.45 4.26 -3.62
C GLY A 64 -15.10 4.85 -3.20
N CYS A 65 -14.40 4.25 -2.24
CA CYS A 65 -13.07 4.72 -1.82
C CYS A 65 -12.03 4.50 -2.93
N THR A 66 -12.06 3.35 -3.60
CA THR A 66 -11.25 3.10 -4.80
C THR A 66 -11.59 4.07 -5.94
N GLU A 67 -12.89 4.28 -6.22
CA GLU A 67 -13.34 5.23 -7.23
C GLU A 67 -12.95 6.69 -6.89
N SER A 68 -12.81 7.03 -5.61
CA SER A 68 -12.27 8.33 -5.22
C SER A 68 -10.80 8.49 -5.63
N LEU A 69 -10.01 7.40 -5.57
CA LEU A 69 -8.61 7.39 -5.97
C LEU A 69 -8.43 7.68 -7.46
N THR A 70 -9.34 7.17 -8.31
CA THR A 70 -9.31 7.43 -9.76
C THR A 70 -9.62 8.89 -10.10
N ARG A 71 -10.14 9.68 -9.14
CA ARG A 71 -10.39 11.13 -9.28
C ARG A 71 -9.31 11.99 -8.62
N SER A 72 -8.26 11.38 -8.07
CA SER A 72 -7.11 12.12 -7.55
C SER A 72 -6.34 12.81 -8.69
N HIS A 73 -5.93 14.05 -8.47
CA HIS A 73 -5.20 14.84 -9.47
C HIS A 73 -3.74 15.13 -9.07
N SER A 74 -3.37 14.93 -7.81
CA SER A 74 -2.02 15.23 -7.30
C SER A 74 -1.68 14.35 -6.10
N PRO A 75 -1.17 13.12 -6.33
CA PRO A 75 -0.87 12.50 -7.63
C PRO A 75 -2.12 11.95 -8.36
N THR A 76 -2.04 11.74 -9.68
CA THR A 76 -3.02 10.89 -10.40
C THR A 76 -2.83 9.42 -10.02
N ILE A 77 -3.81 8.57 -10.31
CA ILE A 77 -3.72 7.13 -9.97
C ILE A 77 -2.56 6.44 -10.69
N GLU A 78 -2.29 6.80 -11.94
CA GLU A 78 -1.18 6.26 -12.72
C GLU A 78 0.15 6.69 -12.09
N SER A 79 0.30 7.98 -11.75
CA SER A 79 1.52 8.46 -11.12
C SER A 79 1.70 7.83 -9.74
N LEU A 80 0.63 7.67 -8.95
CA LEU A 80 0.68 6.99 -7.66
C LEU A 80 1.25 5.57 -7.79
N ILE A 81 0.68 4.75 -8.68
CA ILE A 81 1.03 3.33 -8.84
C ILE A 81 2.37 3.13 -9.58
N PHE A 82 2.75 4.03 -10.50
CA PHE A 82 4.00 3.87 -11.24
C PHE A 82 5.19 4.58 -10.60
N ASP A 83 4.99 5.65 -9.83
CA ASP A 83 6.08 6.49 -9.35
C ASP A 83 6.28 6.47 -7.83
N PHE A 84 5.19 6.36 -7.04
CA PHE A 84 5.26 6.55 -5.59
C PHE A 84 5.21 5.24 -4.80
N ILE A 85 4.28 4.36 -5.14
CA ILE A 85 4.07 3.09 -4.43
C ILE A 85 4.17 1.91 -5.39
N SER A 86 4.37 0.72 -4.84
CA SER A 86 4.04 -0.53 -5.51
C SER A 86 2.72 -1.03 -4.93
N LEU A 87 1.65 -0.94 -5.73
CA LEU A 87 0.34 -1.47 -5.34
C LEU A 87 0.33 -2.97 -5.66
N ASP A 88 0.77 -3.78 -4.69
CA ASP A 88 1.08 -5.20 -4.91
C ASP A 88 -0.16 -6.10 -4.89
N TYR A 89 -1.23 -5.65 -4.24
CA TYR A 89 -2.52 -6.33 -4.20
C TYR A 89 -3.66 -5.32 -4.12
N HIS A 90 -4.60 -5.41 -5.06
CA HIS A 90 -5.82 -4.59 -5.10
C HIS A 90 -6.82 -5.19 -6.09
N HIS A 91 -7.93 -5.75 -5.62
CA HIS A 91 -8.89 -6.49 -6.46
C HIS A 91 -9.34 -5.78 -7.74
N THR A 92 -9.69 -4.49 -7.65
CA THR A 92 -10.23 -3.74 -8.79
C THR A 92 -9.20 -3.44 -9.89
N LEU A 93 -7.91 -3.33 -9.55
CA LEU A 93 -6.87 -2.81 -10.45
C LEU A 93 -5.84 -3.87 -10.87
N GLN A 94 -5.74 -4.96 -10.13
CA GLN A 94 -4.77 -6.00 -10.41
C GLN A 94 -5.15 -6.83 -11.66
N ALA A 95 -4.13 -7.26 -12.41
CA ALA A 95 -4.32 -8.11 -13.58
C ALA A 95 -4.54 -9.59 -13.23
N ALA A 96 -3.95 -10.05 -12.12
CA ALA A 96 -4.06 -11.44 -11.65
C ALA A 96 -5.44 -11.70 -11.01
N SER A 97 -5.91 -12.94 -11.06
CA SER A 97 -7.19 -13.34 -10.48
C SER A 97 -7.14 -14.75 -9.89
N GLY A 98 -8.10 -15.08 -9.03
CA GLY A 98 -8.16 -16.37 -8.33
C GLY A 98 -6.88 -16.65 -7.54
N HIS A 99 -6.36 -17.86 -7.64
CA HIS A 99 -5.15 -18.28 -6.93
C HIS A 99 -3.93 -17.39 -7.21
N ALA A 100 -3.78 -16.88 -8.43
CA ALA A 100 -2.65 -16.01 -8.77
C ALA A 100 -2.72 -14.64 -8.08
N ALA A 101 -3.94 -14.16 -7.76
CA ALA A 101 -4.10 -12.93 -6.97
C ALA A 101 -3.70 -13.16 -5.51
N GLU A 102 -4.14 -14.26 -4.91
CA GLU A 102 -3.76 -14.58 -3.52
C GLU A 102 -2.26 -14.88 -3.39
N GLU A 103 -1.68 -15.58 -4.36
CA GLU A 103 -0.23 -15.79 -4.41
C GLU A 103 0.52 -14.45 -4.47
N ALA A 104 0.01 -13.46 -5.21
CA ALA A 104 0.60 -12.11 -5.23
C ALA A 104 0.53 -11.42 -3.87
N ARG A 105 -0.58 -11.57 -3.12
CA ARG A 105 -0.72 -11.07 -1.74
C ARG A 105 0.32 -11.69 -0.82
N GLU A 106 0.42 -13.02 -0.83
CA GLU A 106 1.35 -13.79 0.01
C GLU A 106 2.81 -13.44 -0.32
N GLN A 107 3.16 -13.35 -1.60
CA GLN A 107 4.48 -12.93 -2.05
C GLN A 107 4.81 -11.50 -1.61
N ALA A 108 3.86 -10.58 -1.71
CA ALA A 108 4.04 -9.19 -1.28
C ALA A 108 4.29 -9.10 0.23
N MET A 109 3.54 -9.88 1.02
CA MET A 109 3.73 -9.96 2.48
C MET A 109 5.10 -10.52 2.84
N GLU A 110 5.53 -11.62 2.21
CA GLU A 110 6.82 -12.26 2.53
C GLU A 110 8.01 -11.38 2.13
N LEU A 111 7.98 -10.81 0.92
CA LEU A 111 9.07 -9.96 0.41
C LEU A 111 9.20 -8.63 1.18
N ASN A 112 8.11 -8.13 1.75
CA ASN A 112 8.05 -6.83 2.41
C ASN A 112 7.69 -6.93 3.90
N LYS A 113 7.94 -8.08 4.53
CA LYS A 113 7.59 -8.33 5.94
C LYS A 113 8.10 -7.23 6.87
N GLY A 114 7.19 -6.68 7.69
CA GLY A 114 7.46 -5.57 8.61
C GLY A 114 7.65 -4.21 7.93
N LYS A 115 7.44 -4.12 6.61
CA LYS A 115 7.71 -2.92 5.80
C LYS A 115 6.54 -2.48 4.93
N TYR A 116 5.64 -3.37 4.51
CA TYR A 116 4.50 -2.98 3.66
C TYR A 116 3.46 -2.16 4.43
N LEU A 117 2.73 -1.32 3.70
CA LEU A 117 1.56 -0.63 4.21
C LEU A 117 0.32 -1.46 3.91
N LEU A 118 -0.55 -1.61 4.90
CA LEU A 118 -1.86 -2.22 4.71
C LEU A 118 -2.93 -1.13 4.65
N VAL A 119 -3.72 -1.13 3.58
CA VAL A 119 -4.90 -0.29 3.43
C VAL A 119 -6.13 -1.18 3.53
N VAL A 120 -7.10 -0.79 4.37
CA VAL A 120 -8.35 -1.51 4.59
C VAL A 120 -9.51 -0.62 4.17
N ASP A 121 -10.37 -1.14 3.29
CA ASP A 121 -11.58 -0.50 2.81
C ASP A 121 -12.80 -1.39 3.12
N GLY A 122 -13.87 -0.79 3.62
CA GLY A 122 -15.05 -1.51 4.10
C GLY A 122 -15.00 -1.97 5.55
N SER A 123 -16.17 -2.28 6.10
CA SER A 123 -16.33 -2.83 7.45
C SER A 123 -16.08 -4.34 7.49
N ILE A 124 -16.00 -4.89 8.71
CA ILE A 124 -15.75 -6.31 8.95
C ILE A 124 -16.94 -6.91 9.72
N PRO A 125 -17.62 -7.94 9.19
CA PRO A 125 -18.71 -8.58 9.90
C PRO A 125 -18.20 -9.59 10.92
N LEU A 126 -18.68 -9.52 12.16
CA LEU A 126 -18.30 -10.44 13.25
C LEU A 126 -19.34 -11.52 13.55
N ASP A 127 -20.61 -11.33 13.17
CA ASP A 127 -21.68 -12.25 13.56
C ASP A 127 -21.58 -13.60 12.84
N ASN A 128 -21.15 -13.59 11.57
CA ASN A 128 -20.92 -14.79 10.79
C ASN A 128 -19.78 -14.57 9.79
N ALA A 129 -18.74 -15.41 9.89
CA ALA A 129 -17.58 -15.38 9.01
C ALA A 129 -17.94 -15.48 7.51
N GLY A 130 -19.06 -16.11 7.17
CA GLY A 130 -19.55 -16.24 5.80
C GLY A 130 -20.17 -14.97 5.20
N TYR A 131 -20.40 -13.91 5.99
CA TYR A 131 -20.96 -12.65 5.46
C TYR A 131 -19.97 -11.86 4.60
N SER A 132 -18.67 -12.12 4.73
CA SER A 132 -17.65 -11.51 3.88
C SER A 132 -16.42 -12.41 3.82
N THR A 133 -16.21 -13.02 2.66
CA THR A 133 -15.11 -13.97 2.43
C THR A 133 -14.43 -13.71 1.10
N ILE A 134 -13.11 -13.83 1.07
CA ILE A 134 -12.29 -13.80 -0.14
C ILE A 134 -11.51 -15.10 -0.20
N ALA A 135 -11.52 -15.78 -1.35
CA ALA A 135 -10.85 -17.08 -1.55
C ALA A 135 -11.21 -18.16 -0.51
N GLY A 136 -12.42 -18.10 0.06
CA GLY A 136 -12.87 -19.03 1.11
C GLY A 136 -12.33 -18.71 2.51
N ILE A 137 -11.58 -17.62 2.67
CA ILE A 137 -11.06 -17.10 3.94
C ILE A 137 -12.01 -16.00 4.42
N SER A 138 -12.32 -15.97 5.72
CA SER A 138 -13.10 -14.86 6.27
C SER A 138 -12.30 -13.57 6.19
N ASN A 139 -12.96 -12.45 5.92
CA ASN A 139 -12.26 -11.17 5.83
C ASN A 139 -11.64 -10.73 7.16
N LEU A 140 -12.17 -11.21 8.29
CA LEU A 140 -11.53 -11.06 9.61
C LEU A 140 -10.19 -11.81 9.67
N ASP A 141 -10.16 -13.09 9.27
CA ASP A 141 -8.93 -13.90 9.29
C ASP A 141 -7.88 -13.32 8.33
N MET A 142 -8.31 -12.93 7.13
CA MET A 142 -7.45 -12.28 6.14
C MET A 142 -6.88 -10.96 6.67
N LEU A 143 -7.68 -10.16 7.38
CA LEU A 143 -7.17 -8.96 8.04
C LEU A 143 -6.13 -9.31 9.10
N ILE A 144 -6.42 -10.24 10.01
CA ILE A 144 -5.51 -10.60 11.11
C ILE A 144 -4.17 -11.11 10.56
N GLU A 145 -4.22 -11.97 9.55
CA GLU A 145 -3.04 -12.50 8.86
C GLU A 145 -2.21 -11.37 8.24
N THR A 146 -2.86 -10.49 7.46
CA THR A 146 -2.17 -9.43 6.72
C THR A 146 -1.71 -8.28 7.63
N ALA A 147 -2.42 -8.00 8.72
CA ALA A 147 -2.09 -6.93 9.66
C ALA A 147 -0.87 -7.25 10.52
N LYS A 148 -0.62 -8.53 10.81
CA LYS A 148 0.45 -8.99 11.73
C LYS A 148 1.83 -8.46 11.37
N ASP A 149 2.14 -8.39 10.08
CA ASP A 149 3.46 -8.01 9.57
C ASP A 149 3.46 -6.65 8.85
N ALA A 150 2.37 -5.87 8.95
CA ALA A 150 2.28 -4.55 8.34
C ALA A 150 3.10 -3.51 9.13
N ALA A 151 3.80 -2.61 8.42
CA ALA A 151 4.50 -1.49 9.05
C ALA A 151 3.55 -0.40 9.56
N ALA A 152 2.44 -0.21 8.85
CA ALA A 152 1.33 0.63 9.26
C ALA A 152 0.04 0.15 8.60
N ILE A 153 -1.09 0.47 9.23
CA ILE A 153 -2.43 0.11 8.76
C ILE A 153 -3.24 1.39 8.62
N VAL A 154 -3.92 1.55 7.48
CA VAL A 154 -4.77 2.70 7.18
C VAL A 154 -6.18 2.21 6.89
N ALA A 155 -7.14 2.61 7.74
CA ALA A 155 -8.56 2.43 7.47
C ALA A 155 -9.05 3.56 6.56
N VAL A 156 -9.49 3.24 5.35
CA VAL A 156 -9.96 4.21 4.35
C VAL A 156 -11.48 4.16 4.25
N GLY A 157 -12.10 5.33 4.42
CA GLY A 157 -13.54 5.49 4.34
C GLY A 157 -14.29 5.18 5.64
N THR A 158 -15.49 5.74 5.78
CA THR A 158 -16.30 5.64 7.01
C THR A 158 -16.63 4.20 7.39
N CYS A 159 -16.78 3.29 6.42
CA CYS A 159 -17.03 1.88 6.69
C CYS A 159 -15.87 1.21 7.44
N ALA A 160 -14.64 1.41 6.98
CA ALA A 160 -13.46 0.85 7.65
C ALA A 160 -13.14 1.59 8.96
N THR A 161 -13.37 2.90 9.04
CA THR A 161 -13.00 3.69 10.22
C THR A 161 -14.02 3.59 11.36
N TYR A 162 -15.32 3.49 11.04
CA TYR A 162 -16.41 3.58 12.03
C TYR A 162 -17.56 2.61 11.76
N GLY A 163 -17.37 1.60 10.91
CA GLY A 163 -18.40 0.63 10.51
C GLY A 163 -19.34 1.13 9.40
N GLY A 164 -19.59 2.44 9.32
CA GLY A 164 -20.30 3.08 8.20
C GLY A 164 -21.72 2.55 7.94
N LEU A 165 -22.10 2.49 6.66
CA LEU A 165 -23.44 2.05 6.26
C LEU A 165 -23.74 0.59 6.68
N PRO A 166 -22.83 -0.38 6.54
CA PRO A 166 -23.08 -1.74 7.02
C PRO A 166 -23.35 -1.85 8.52
N HIS A 167 -22.74 -0.97 9.34
CA HIS A 167 -22.95 -0.91 10.80
C HIS A 167 -24.26 -0.22 11.21
N ALA A 168 -24.90 0.53 10.31
CA ALA A 168 -26.14 1.23 10.64
C ALA A 168 -27.24 0.25 11.07
N HIS A 169 -28.11 0.68 12.00
CA HIS A 169 -29.24 -0.14 12.45
C HIS A 169 -30.06 -0.67 11.26
N PRO A 170 -30.34 -1.98 11.18
CA PRO A 170 -30.28 -2.97 12.27
C PRO A 170 -28.95 -3.76 12.39
N ASN A 171 -27.88 -3.36 11.69
CA ASN A 171 -26.59 -4.07 11.62
C ASN A 171 -26.71 -5.59 11.43
N PRO A 172 -27.27 -6.05 10.31
CA PRO A 172 -27.63 -7.46 10.12
C PRO A 172 -26.43 -8.42 10.01
N THR A 173 -25.21 -7.90 9.95
CA THR A 173 -23.98 -8.70 9.81
C THR A 173 -23.01 -8.56 10.98
N GLY A 174 -23.36 -7.78 12.00
CA GLY A 174 -22.43 -7.42 13.07
C GLY A 174 -21.19 -6.71 12.54
N ALA A 175 -21.35 -5.83 11.56
CA ALA A 175 -20.27 -5.06 10.96
C ALA A 175 -19.60 -4.17 12.00
N VAL A 176 -18.27 -4.10 11.99
CA VAL A 176 -17.44 -3.22 12.84
C VAL A 176 -16.32 -2.58 12.03
N SER A 177 -15.59 -1.65 12.65
CA SER A 177 -14.33 -1.05 12.16
C SER A 177 -13.11 -1.78 12.68
#